data_AF-A0A7X3ARQ6-F1
#
_entry.id   AF-A0A7X3ARQ6-F1
#
_cell.length_a   1.000
_cell.length_b   1.000
_cell.length_c   1.000
_cell.angle_alpha   90.00
_cell.angle_beta   90.00
_cell.angle_gamma   90.00
#
_symmetry.space_group_name_H-M   'P 1'
#
loop_
_entity.id
_entity.type
_entity.pdbx_description
1 polymer ?
#
loop_
_entity_poly.entity_id
_entity_poly.type
_entity_poly.pdbx_seq_one_letter_code
_entity_poly.pdbx_strand_id
1 'polypeptide(L)'
;MQPKNSIRRKPAFPDGMLIVLGVIILCVIVTWFIPSGQYDRILDASGRQIVDPNSFHYIESEKISLLRIPHFIVEGTIAQAEMIFFLLTIGGCYEIVMHTGVLQAIIARMAKWKVRDMAFILVFTLVFAVIAAPAGGVVSFIGFAPIFVMIARAMGYDALVGVSLVLLGGAVGAAAGPITPFTTGVAQGIAELPLYSGLSYRIICMLVLWIVTALFIARYAKKVRLDPSKSYVYDLEQVQKNQEVEKHYDTDLSARQIAILVIFILGLCLIIYGSLRLNWSNRVHMQIYLCMSVILAIVGKFNPNETVRVFVRGAKGMLAAALVLGLSRSISMILDEALVLDTVIYGCAAILNGLPRCCGGRLC
;
A
#
# COMPACT_ATOMS: atom_id res chain seq x y z
N MET A 1 -36.66 -37.50 0.37
CA MET A 1 -36.60 -36.07 0.01
C MET A 1 -35.56 -35.41 0.91
N GLN A 2 -34.41 -35.01 0.38
CA GLN A 2 -33.45 -34.20 1.15
C GLN A 2 -33.90 -32.73 1.16
N PRO A 3 -33.83 -32.02 2.30
CA PRO A 3 -34.21 -30.63 2.36
C PRO A 3 -33.21 -29.79 1.55
N LYS A 4 -33.71 -29.11 0.50
CA LYS A 4 -32.98 -28.05 -0.19
C LYS A 4 -32.78 -26.88 0.78
N ASN A 5 -31.63 -26.84 1.45
CA ASN A 5 -31.17 -25.62 2.11
C ASN A 5 -30.81 -24.60 1.03
N SER A 6 -31.77 -23.74 0.66
CA SER A 6 -31.50 -22.55 -0.12
C SER A 6 -30.77 -21.54 0.76
N ILE A 7 -29.43 -21.66 0.82
CA ILE A 7 -28.59 -20.62 1.41
C ILE A 7 -28.76 -19.39 0.51
N ARG A 8 -29.55 -18.41 0.97
CA ARG A 8 -29.58 -17.07 0.36
C ARG A 8 -28.16 -16.53 0.42
N ARG A 9 -27.44 -16.55 -0.71
CA ARG A 9 -26.14 -15.90 -0.84
C ARG A 9 -26.37 -14.42 -0.55
N LYS A 10 -25.78 -13.91 0.53
CA LYS A 10 -25.68 -12.45 0.74
C LYS A 10 -25.03 -11.87 -0.52
N PRO A 11 -25.48 -10.70 -1.03
CA PRO A 11 -24.83 -10.08 -2.17
C PRO A 11 -23.34 -9.91 -1.83
N ALA A 12 -22.48 -10.51 -2.65
CA ALA A 12 -21.04 -10.41 -2.47
C ALA A 12 -20.66 -8.93 -2.60
N PHE A 13 -19.75 -8.47 -1.74
CA PHE A 13 -19.19 -7.13 -1.87
C PHE A 13 -18.51 -7.01 -3.25
N PRO A 14 -18.68 -5.89 -3.98
CA PRO A 14 -18.11 -5.75 -5.33
C PRO A 14 -16.59 -5.92 -5.32
N ASP A 15 -16.05 -6.50 -6.40
CA ASP A 15 -14.61 -6.60 -6.60
C ASP A 15 -13.94 -5.22 -6.63
N GLY A 16 -12.71 -5.11 -6.14
CA GLY A 16 -11.95 -3.86 -6.11
C GLY A 16 -11.82 -3.19 -7.48
N MET A 17 -11.65 -3.96 -8.56
CA MET A 17 -11.59 -3.43 -9.92
C MET A 17 -12.92 -2.80 -10.36
N LEU A 18 -14.06 -3.39 -9.96
CA LEU A 18 -15.39 -2.83 -10.24
C LEU A 18 -15.60 -1.52 -9.50
N ILE A 19 -15.11 -1.43 -8.26
CA ILE A 19 -15.16 -0.19 -7.47
C ILE A 19 -14.36 0.90 -8.18
N VAL A 20 -13.12 0.61 -8.59
CA VAL A 20 -12.27 1.58 -9.29
C VAL A 20 -12.90 2.02 -10.62
N LEU A 21 -13.47 1.08 -11.40
CA LEU A 21 -14.20 1.43 -12.62
C LEU A 21 -15.39 2.35 -12.34
N GLY A 22 -16.15 2.08 -11.28
CA GLY A 22 -17.24 2.96 -10.83
C GLY A 22 -16.75 4.37 -10.49
N VAL A 23 -15.59 4.49 -9.83
CA VAL A 23 -14.97 5.79 -9.53
C VAL A 23 -14.50 6.50 -10.80
N ILE A 24 -13.95 5.79 -11.78
CA ILE A 24 -13.58 6.37 -13.08
C ILE A 24 -14.81 6.98 -13.78
N ILE A 25 -15.91 6.23 -13.85
CA ILE A 25 -17.17 6.72 -14.44
C ILE A 25 -17.68 7.95 -13.68
N LEU A 26 -17.65 7.89 -12.34
CA LEU A 26 -18.05 9.01 -11.49
C LEU A 26 -17.20 10.25 -11.78
N CYS A 27 -15.89 10.12 -11.88
CA CYS A 27 -14.99 11.24 -12.16
C CYS A 27 -15.30 11.88 -13.52
N VAL A 28 -15.57 11.10 -14.57
CA VAL A 28 -16.00 11.65 -15.86
C VAL A 28 -17.31 12.44 -15.71
N ILE A 29 -18.31 11.89 -15.02
CA ILE A 29 -19.57 12.60 -14.78
C ILE A 29 -19.34 13.90 -14.01
N VAL A 30 -18.45 13.90 -13.02
CA VAL A 30 -18.11 15.08 -12.23
C VAL A 30 -17.55 16.21 -13.10
N THR A 31 -16.80 15.90 -14.16
CA THR A 31 -16.30 16.92 -15.12
C THR A 31 -17.40 17.66 -15.88
N TRP A 32 -18.64 17.16 -15.88
CA TRP A 32 -19.76 17.83 -16.53
C TRP A 32 -20.41 18.90 -15.65
N PHE A 33 -20.25 18.76 -14.33
CA PHE A 33 -20.86 19.63 -13.33
C PHE A 33 -19.87 20.64 -12.75
N ILE A 34 -18.59 20.27 -12.66
CA ILE A 34 -17.54 21.15 -12.14
C ILE A 34 -16.87 21.86 -13.31
N PRO A 35 -16.88 23.20 -13.36
CA PRO A 35 -16.20 23.94 -14.42
C PRO A 35 -14.69 23.79 -14.32
N SER A 36 -14.03 23.80 -15.48
CA SER A 36 -12.57 23.83 -15.55
C SER A 36 -12.04 25.17 -15.05
N GLY A 37 -10.96 25.13 -14.29
CA GLY A 37 -10.33 26.30 -13.71
C GLY A 37 -8.86 26.03 -13.47
N GLN A 38 -8.08 27.10 -13.38
CA GLN A 38 -6.64 26.99 -13.26
C GLN A 38 -6.10 28.12 -12.39
N TYR A 39 -5.04 27.81 -11.64
CA TYR A 39 -4.18 28.82 -11.06
C TYR A 39 -2.94 29.07 -11.94
N ASP A 40 -2.51 30.31 -11.98
CA ASP A 40 -1.20 30.66 -12.53
C ASP A 40 -0.10 30.11 -11.63
N ARG A 41 1.00 29.69 -12.26
CA ARG A 41 2.18 29.18 -11.56
C ARG A 41 3.33 30.17 -11.71
N ILE A 42 3.85 30.62 -10.58
CA ILE A 42 4.98 31.55 -10.50
C ILE A 42 6.22 30.83 -9.95
N LEU A 43 7.41 31.37 -10.22
CA LEU A 43 8.64 30.85 -9.64
C LEU A 43 8.85 31.45 -8.24
N ASP A 44 9.01 30.58 -7.26
CA ASP A 44 9.46 30.95 -5.92
C ASP A 44 10.96 31.33 -5.91
N ALA A 45 11.43 31.97 -4.84
CA ALA A 45 12.83 32.35 -4.61
C ALA A 45 13.82 31.17 -4.74
N SER A 46 13.34 29.95 -4.56
CA SER A 46 14.09 28.70 -4.73
C SER A 46 14.13 28.17 -6.18
N GLY A 47 13.54 28.89 -7.15
CA GLY A 47 13.41 28.48 -8.55
C GLY A 47 12.35 27.40 -8.80
N ARG A 48 11.48 27.13 -7.82
CA ARG A 48 10.41 26.13 -7.91
C ARG A 48 9.12 26.76 -8.40
N GLN A 49 8.39 26.09 -9.28
CA GLN A 49 7.04 26.54 -9.65
C GLN A 49 6.07 26.29 -8.49
N ILE A 50 5.44 27.36 -8.03
CA ILE A 50 4.39 27.37 -7.02
C ILE A 50 3.12 27.98 -7.61
N VAL A 51 1.97 27.57 -7.09
CA VAL A 51 0.67 28.13 -7.45
C VAL A 51 0.52 29.51 -6.82
N ASP A 52 0.18 30.55 -7.61
CA ASP A 52 -0.23 31.85 -7.07
C ASP A 52 -1.65 31.75 -6.50
N PRO A 53 -1.86 31.83 -5.18
CA PRO A 53 -3.16 31.60 -4.55
C PRO A 53 -4.27 32.58 -4.97
N ASN A 54 -3.92 33.73 -5.54
CA ASN A 54 -4.89 34.78 -5.92
C ASN A 54 -5.23 34.78 -7.42
N SER A 55 -4.60 33.92 -8.21
CA SER A 55 -4.68 33.91 -9.67
C SER A 55 -5.79 33.03 -10.25
N PHE A 56 -6.63 32.41 -9.40
CA PHE A 56 -7.65 31.46 -9.87
C PHE A 56 -8.59 32.10 -10.88
N HIS A 57 -8.74 31.46 -12.03
CA HIS A 57 -9.70 31.85 -13.05
C HIS A 57 -10.32 30.63 -13.71
N TYR A 58 -11.58 30.77 -14.13
CA TYR A 58 -12.25 29.75 -14.92
C TYR A 58 -11.79 29.82 -16.38
N ILE A 59 -11.71 28.65 -17.01
CA ILE A 59 -11.36 28.51 -18.42
C ILE A 59 -12.47 27.78 -19.17
N GLU A 60 -12.36 27.70 -20.49
CA GLU A 60 -13.29 26.93 -21.31
C GLU A 60 -13.32 25.48 -20.83
N SER A 61 -14.51 25.00 -20.45
CA SER A 61 -14.63 23.70 -19.79
C SER A 61 -14.60 22.56 -20.78
N GLU A 62 -13.61 21.68 -20.65
CA GLU A 62 -13.58 20.44 -21.42
C GLU A 62 -14.40 19.35 -20.71
N LYS A 63 -15.56 19.02 -21.28
CA LYS A 63 -16.40 17.93 -20.78
C LYS A 63 -15.90 16.60 -21.33
N ILE A 64 -15.31 15.79 -20.48
CA ILE A 64 -14.80 14.48 -20.89
C ILE A 64 -15.97 13.56 -21.26
N SER A 65 -15.95 13.00 -22.46
CA SER A 65 -16.97 12.03 -22.88
C SER A 65 -16.75 10.68 -22.20
N LEU A 66 -17.84 9.99 -21.83
CA LEU A 66 -17.78 8.60 -21.33
C LEU A 66 -17.08 7.65 -22.32
N LEU A 67 -17.14 7.95 -23.63
CA LEU A 67 -16.48 7.15 -24.65
C LEU A 67 -14.94 7.24 -24.60
N ARG A 68 -14.38 8.23 -23.89
CA ARG A 68 -12.93 8.35 -23.67
C ARG A 68 -12.41 7.48 -22.53
N ILE A 69 -13.29 6.88 -21.71
CA ILE A 69 -12.89 6.03 -20.58
C ILE A 69 -11.90 4.92 -21.00
N PRO A 70 -12.13 4.16 -22.09
CA PRO A 70 -11.17 3.14 -22.53
C PRO A 70 -9.78 3.71 -22.84
N HIS A 71 -9.70 4.90 -23.42
CA HIS A 71 -8.43 5.57 -23.70
C HIS A 71 -7.68 5.89 -22.39
N PHE A 72 -8.36 6.51 -21.41
CA PHE A 72 -7.76 6.80 -20.11
C PHE A 72 -7.33 5.54 -19.34
N ILE A 73 -8.07 4.44 -19.49
CA ILE A 73 -7.69 3.15 -18.91
C ILE A 73 -6.37 2.65 -19.51
N VAL A 74 -6.22 2.70 -20.83
CA VAL A 74 -4.99 2.26 -21.51
C VAL A 74 -3.82 3.16 -21.12
N GLU A 75 -3.96 4.48 -21.27
CA GLU A 75 -2.89 5.43 -20.97
C GLU A 75 -2.51 5.42 -19.49
N GLY A 76 -3.50 5.34 -18.58
CA GLY A 76 -3.27 5.23 -17.15
C GLY A 76 -2.49 3.96 -16.79
N THR A 77 -2.82 2.84 -17.43
CA THR A 77 -2.11 1.56 -17.22
C THR A 77 -0.68 1.64 -17.76
N ILE A 78 -0.46 2.23 -18.93
CA ILE A 78 0.88 2.43 -19.53
C ILE A 78 1.73 3.35 -18.64
N ALA A 79 1.15 4.47 -18.18
CA ALA A 79 1.82 5.40 -17.27
C ALA A 79 2.22 4.74 -15.95
N GLN A 80 1.48 3.71 -15.52
CA GLN A 80 1.75 2.95 -14.30
C GLN A 80 2.58 1.68 -14.51
N ALA A 81 3.07 1.42 -15.73
CA ALA A 81 3.76 0.17 -16.08
C ALA A 81 4.93 -0.15 -15.16
N GLU A 82 5.77 0.84 -14.79
CA GLU A 82 6.90 0.63 -13.89
C GLU A 82 6.46 0.05 -12.54
N MET A 83 5.37 0.56 -11.98
CA MET A 83 4.84 0.09 -10.69
C MET A 83 4.12 -1.26 -10.81
N ILE A 84 3.46 -1.52 -11.95
CA ILE A 84 2.87 -2.82 -12.24
C ILE A 84 3.97 -3.89 -12.28
N PHE A 85 5.05 -3.67 -13.04
CA PHE A 85 6.19 -4.59 -13.08
C PHE A 85 6.87 -4.72 -11.72
N PHE A 86 6.91 -3.65 -10.93
CA PHE A 86 7.43 -3.70 -9.57
C PHE A 86 6.61 -4.64 -8.68
N LEU A 87 5.28 -4.55 -8.69
CA LEU A 87 4.42 -5.46 -7.94
C LEU A 87 4.55 -6.91 -8.40
N LEU A 88 4.62 -7.14 -9.71
CA LEU A 88 4.76 -8.49 -10.27
C LEU A 88 6.11 -9.13 -9.89
N THR A 89 7.20 -8.36 -9.91
CA THR A 89 8.53 -8.85 -9.51
C THR A 89 8.62 -9.16 -8.03
N ILE A 90 7.96 -8.37 -7.16
CA ILE A 90 7.84 -8.71 -5.74
C ILE A 90 7.07 -10.02 -5.56
N GLY A 91 5.90 -10.15 -6.21
CA GLY A 91 5.09 -11.36 -6.14
C GLY A 91 5.87 -12.61 -6.57
N GLY A 92 6.60 -12.52 -7.69
CA GLY A 92 7.41 -13.62 -8.19
C GLY A 92 8.57 -13.99 -7.27
N CYS A 93 9.30 -13.01 -6.73
CA CYS A 93 10.37 -13.26 -5.78
C CYS A 93 9.85 -13.89 -4.49
N TYR A 94 8.74 -13.38 -3.97
CA TYR A 94 8.10 -13.89 -2.77
C TYR A 94 7.63 -15.33 -2.93
N GLU A 95 7.01 -15.68 -4.08
CA GLU A 95 6.57 -17.05 -4.34
C GLU A 95 7.74 -18.04 -4.38
N ILE A 96 8.92 -17.62 -4.87
CA ILE A 96 10.14 -18.46 -4.79
C ILE A 96 10.48 -18.75 -3.33
N VAL A 97 10.47 -17.75 -2.45
CA VAL A 97 10.70 -17.95 -1.02
C VAL A 97 9.64 -18.89 -0.43
N MET A 98 8.36 -18.70 -0.76
CA MET A 98 7.28 -19.51 -0.21
C MET A 98 7.32 -20.97 -0.67
N HIS A 99 7.70 -21.21 -1.92
CA HIS A 99 7.80 -22.55 -2.49
C HIS A 99 8.86 -23.42 -1.78
N THR A 100 9.80 -22.81 -1.05
CA THR A 100 10.83 -23.52 -0.27
C THR A 100 10.35 -24.10 1.07
N GLY A 101 9.12 -23.78 1.47
CA GLY A 101 8.55 -24.25 2.73
C GLY A 101 8.96 -23.41 3.96
N VAL A 102 9.59 -22.25 3.75
CA VAL A 102 10.03 -21.36 4.86
C VAL A 102 8.86 -20.90 5.73
N LEU A 103 7.68 -20.66 5.14
CA LEU A 103 6.47 -20.30 5.88
C LEU A 103 6.17 -21.32 6.98
N GLN A 104 6.13 -22.59 6.61
CA GLN A 104 5.75 -23.68 7.49
C GLN A 104 6.79 -23.86 8.60
N ALA A 105 8.07 -23.67 8.28
CA ALA A 105 9.15 -23.70 9.26
C ALA A 105 9.07 -22.52 10.27
N ILE A 106 8.69 -21.32 9.80
CA ILE A 106 8.42 -20.17 10.68
C ILE A 106 7.21 -20.45 11.57
N ILE A 107 6.10 -20.96 11.02
CA ILE A 107 4.89 -21.33 11.79
C ILE A 107 5.24 -22.34 12.88
N ALA A 108 5.96 -23.41 12.54
CA ALA A 108 6.35 -24.45 13.49
C ALA A 108 7.25 -23.89 14.63
N ARG A 109 8.15 -22.96 14.32
CA ARG A 109 9.00 -22.30 15.33
C ARG A 109 8.19 -21.35 16.21
N MET A 110 7.31 -20.55 15.61
CA MET A 110 6.50 -19.56 16.34
C MET A 110 5.44 -20.21 17.22
N ALA A 111 4.90 -21.37 16.84
CA ALA A 111 4.00 -22.16 17.67
C ALA A 111 4.62 -22.57 19.02
N LYS A 112 5.96 -22.66 19.10
CA LYS A 112 6.69 -22.95 20.35
C LYS A 112 6.86 -21.70 21.25
N TRP A 113 6.62 -20.49 20.73
CA TRP A 113 6.84 -19.24 21.45
C TRP A 113 5.49 -18.67 21.94
N LYS A 114 5.38 -18.40 23.24
CA LYS A 114 4.30 -17.56 23.79
C LYS A 114 4.56 -16.09 23.44
N VAL A 115 4.36 -15.72 22.18
CA VAL A 115 4.53 -14.33 21.74
C VAL A 115 3.44 -13.47 22.39
N ARG A 116 3.83 -12.31 22.94
CA ARG A 116 2.89 -11.33 23.49
C ARG A 116 2.23 -10.59 22.33
N ASP A 117 1.04 -11.04 21.97
CA ASP A 117 0.11 -10.54 20.94
C ASP A 117 0.17 -9.02 20.69
N MET A 118 0.08 -8.23 21.76
CA MET A 118 0.06 -6.77 21.68
C MET A 118 1.41 -6.18 21.27
N ALA A 119 2.52 -6.75 21.76
CA ALA A 119 3.85 -6.25 21.45
C ALA A 119 4.18 -6.41 19.95
N PHE A 120 3.76 -7.52 19.36
CA PHE A 120 3.92 -7.75 17.92
C PHE A 120 3.23 -6.67 17.09
N ILE A 121 1.95 -6.40 17.38
CA ILE A 121 1.18 -5.39 16.64
C ILE A 121 1.79 -4.00 16.82
N LEU A 122 2.11 -3.61 18.06
CA LEU A 122 2.70 -2.30 18.36
C LEU A 122 4.04 -2.10 17.65
N VAL A 123 4.97 -3.06 17.80
CA VAL A 123 6.32 -2.94 17.25
C VAL A 123 6.28 -2.84 15.73
N PHE A 124 5.57 -3.75 15.06
CA PHE A 124 5.63 -3.77 13.60
C PHE A 124 4.84 -2.64 12.95
N THR A 125 3.70 -2.23 13.52
CA THR A 125 3.04 -0.99 13.04
C THR A 125 3.92 0.23 13.22
N LEU A 126 4.66 0.33 14.34
CA LEU A 126 5.57 1.44 14.59
C LEU A 126 6.73 1.44 13.59
N VAL A 127 7.33 0.27 13.32
CA VAL A 127 8.41 0.13 12.35
C VAL A 127 7.97 0.65 10.98
N PHE A 128 6.80 0.23 10.48
CA PHE A 128 6.30 0.72 9.20
C PHE A 128 5.95 2.21 9.24
N ALA A 129 5.39 2.72 10.34
CA ALA A 129 5.12 4.15 10.50
C ALA A 129 6.42 4.98 10.45
N VAL A 130 7.47 4.55 11.14
CA VAL A 130 8.76 5.27 11.18
C VAL A 130 9.44 5.25 9.82
N ILE A 131 9.41 4.12 9.10
CA ILE A 131 9.99 4.02 7.75
C ILE A 131 9.20 4.86 6.75
N ALA A 132 7.87 4.90 6.87
CA ALA A 132 6.99 5.66 5.98
C ALA A 132 7.02 7.17 6.21
N ALA A 133 7.29 7.61 7.44
CA ALA A 133 7.32 9.01 7.85
C ALA A 133 8.21 9.91 6.97
N PRO A 134 9.45 9.54 6.60
CA PRO A 134 10.22 10.27 5.61
C PRO A 134 9.78 9.97 4.16
N ALA A 135 9.42 8.73 3.84
CA ALA A 135 9.14 8.28 2.48
C ALA A 135 7.87 8.87 1.86
N GLY A 136 6.87 9.24 2.67
CA GLY A 136 5.65 9.92 2.21
C GLY A 136 4.66 9.05 1.43
N GLY A 137 4.86 7.72 1.37
CA GLY A 137 4.00 6.82 0.63
C GLY A 137 4.03 5.37 1.16
N VAL A 138 3.00 4.59 0.80
CA VAL A 138 2.79 3.22 1.31
C VAL A 138 2.99 2.13 0.26
N VAL A 139 3.09 2.51 -1.02
CA VAL A 139 3.13 1.55 -2.15
C VAL A 139 4.35 0.63 -2.05
N SER A 140 5.50 1.16 -1.65
CA SER A 140 6.73 0.39 -1.46
C SER A 140 6.61 -0.68 -0.36
N PHE A 141 5.62 -0.57 0.53
CA PHE A 141 5.40 -1.55 1.61
C PHE A 141 4.52 -2.73 1.20
N ILE A 142 3.78 -2.63 0.09
CA ILE A 142 2.92 -3.73 -0.39
C ILE A 142 3.72 -5.03 -0.51
N GLY A 143 4.98 -4.94 -0.91
CA GLY A 143 5.87 -6.09 -1.02
C GLY A 143 6.15 -6.85 0.29
N PHE A 144 6.01 -6.20 1.44
CA PHE A 144 6.19 -6.82 2.74
C PHE A 144 4.90 -7.48 3.25
N ALA A 145 3.73 -7.10 2.72
CA ALA A 145 2.44 -7.58 3.19
C ALA A 145 2.35 -9.13 3.24
N PRO A 146 2.82 -9.88 2.23
CA PRO A 146 2.76 -11.34 2.28
C PRO A 146 3.55 -11.95 3.47
N ILE A 147 4.72 -11.41 3.82
CA ILE A 147 5.52 -11.86 4.98
C ILE A 147 4.75 -11.65 6.29
N PHE A 148 4.07 -10.52 6.42
CA PHE A 148 3.31 -10.23 7.63
C PHE A 148 1.99 -10.99 7.69
N VAL A 149 1.37 -11.29 6.54
CA VAL A 149 0.23 -12.22 6.43
C VAL A 149 0.63 -13.59 6.96
N MET A 150 1.78 -14.11 6.53
CA MET A 150 2.33 -15.37 7.02
C MET A 150 2.52 -15.38 8.53
N ILE A 151 3.20 -14.37 9.07
CA ILE A 151 3.48 -14.27 10.51
C ILE A 151 2.18 -14.10 11.29
N ALA A 152 1.23 -13.30 10.80
CA ALA A 152 -0.07 -13.14 11.43
C ALA A 152 -0.82 -14.47 11.51
N ARG A 153 -0.87 -15.24 10.41
CA ARG A 153 -1.45 -16.59 10.38
C ARG A 153 -0.72 -17.55 11.33
N ALA A 154 0.61 -17.52 11.36
CA ALA A 154 1.43 -18.30 12.30
C ALA A 154 1.09 -18.02 13.77
N MET A 155 0.71 -16.78 14.08
CA MET A 155 0.30 -16.35 15.42
C MET A 155 -1.18 -16.62 15.74
N GLY A 156 -1.92 -17.25 14.82
CA GLY A 156 -3.35 -17.55 14.98
C GLY A 156 -4.27 -16.38 14.66
N TYR A 157 -3.80 -15.37 13.92
CA TYR A 157 -4.62 -14.32 13.32
C TYR A 157 -4.96 -14.67 11.86
N ASP A 158 -5.66 -13.77 11.17
CA ASP A 158 -5.94 -13.88 9.74
C ASP A 158 -4.97 -13.05 8.87
N ALA A 159 -5.07 -13.18 7.55
CA ALA A 159 -4.29 -12.36 6.62
C ALA A 159 -4.54 -10.86 6.79
N LEU A 160 -5.75 -10.44 7.16
CA LEU A 160 -6.08 -9.03 7.26
C LEU A 160 -5.29 -8.33 8.37
N VAL A 161 -5.02 -9.00 9.50
CA VAL A 161 -4.09 -8.49 10.52
C VAL A 161 -2.72 -8.24 9.91
N GLY A 162 -2.14 -9.22 9.21
CA GLY A 162 -0.82 -9.09 8.59
C GLY A 162 -0.72 -7.94 7.59
N VAL A 163 -1.70 -7.83 6.69
CA VAL A 163 -1.80 -6.70 5.73
C VAL A 163 -1.92 -5.37 6.46
N SER A 164 -2.75 -5.31 7.51
CA SER A 164 -2.99 -4.09 8.28
C SER A 164 -1.73 -3.57 8.97
N LEU A 165 -0.88 -4.45 9.50
CA LEU A 165 0.38 -4.05 10.14
C LEU A 165 1.27 -3.22 9.21
N VAL A 166 1.33 -3.65 7.96
CA VAL A 166 2.17 -3.05 6.91
C VAL A 166 1.50 -1.81 6.35
N LEU A 167 0.27 -1.93 5.87
CA LEU A 167 -0.40 -0.85 5.14
C LEU A 167 -0.88 0.27 6.06
N LEU A 168 -1.53 -0.06 7.20
CA LEU A 168 -1.99 0.98 8.13
C LEU A 168 -0.82 1.55 8.94
N GLY A 169 0.17 0.73 9.30
CA GLY A 169 1.41 1.21 9.90
C GLY A 169 2.09 2.24 8.99
N GLY A 170 2.30 1.88 7.71
CA GLY A 170 2.86 2.81 6.73
C GLY A 170 1.99 4.05 6.49
N ALA A 171 0.66 3.88 6.43
CA ALA A 171 -0.26 4.99 6.19
C ALA A 171 -0.21 6.03 7.31
N VAL A 172 -0.11 5.60 8.58
CA VAL A 172 0.07 6.52 9.71
C VAL A 172 1.34 7.35 9.56
N GLY A 173 2.45 6.71 9.22
CA GLY A 173 3.72 7.40 9.02
C GLY A 173 3.66 8.40 7.87
N ALA A 174 3.18 7.95 6.71
CA ALA A 174 3.05 8.79 5.53
C ALA A 174 2.08 9.97 5.76
N ALA A 175 0.96 9.75 6.46
CA ALA A 175 -0.02 10.79 6.76
C ALA A 175 0.49 11.81 7.79
N ALA A 176 1.19 11.38 8.82
CA ALA A 176 1.74 12.29 9.83
C ALA A 176 2.97 13.05 9.31
N GLY A 177 3.79 12.41 8.46
CA GLY A 177 4.88 13.02 7.70
C GLY A 177 5.76 14.02 8.46
N PRO A 178 6.23 13.76 9.69
CA PRO A 178 6.93 14.76 10.50
C PRO A 178 8.20 15.31 9.85
N ILE A 179 8.82 14.52 8.96
CA ILE A 179 10.10 14.81 8.29
C ILE A 179 10.06 14.55 6.78
N THR A 180 8.87 14.43 6.17
CA THR A 180 8.82 14.12 4.75
C THR A 180 9.17 15.36 3.90
N PRO A 181 10.15 15.26 2.98
CA PRO A 181 10.52 16.37 2.11
C PRO A 181 9.48 16.64 1.01
N PHE A 182 8.58 15.68 0.76
CA PHE A 182 7.62 15.71 -0.36
C PHE A 182 6.34 16.48 -0.02
N THR A 183 5.91 16.49 1.24
CA THR A 183 4.70 17.19 1.67
C THR A 183 5.02 18.27 2.70
N THR A 184 5.47 17.90 3.91
CA THR A 184 5.79 18.86 4.98
C THR A 184 6.86 19.86 4.56
N GLY A 185 7.94 19.40 3.92
CA GLY A 185 9.00 20.27 3.42
C GLY A 185 8.52 21.26 2.35
N VAL A 186 7.67 20.80 1.42
CA VAL A 186 7.07 21.66 0.38
C VAL A 186 6.12 22.67 0.99
N ALA A 187 5.23 22.24 1.89
CA ALA A 187 4.26 23.11 2.55
C ALA A 187 4.94 24.19 3.40
N GLN A 188 6.03 23.86 4.10
CA GLN A 188 6.79 24.85 4.88
C GLN A 188 7.55 25.83 4.00
N GLY A 189 8.06 25.39 2.85
CA GLY A 189 8.65 26.28 1.86
C GLY A 189 7.64 27.32 1.36
N ILE A 190 6.43 26.88 1.02
CA ILE A 190 5.32 27.76 0.59
C ILE A 190 4.90 28.71 1.72
N ALA A 191 4.88 28.23 2.97
CA ALA A 191 4.52 29.03 4.13
C ALA A 191 5.67 29.90 4.67
N GLU A 192 6.83 29.93 4.01
CA GLU A 192 8.04 30.65 4.44
C GLU A 192 8.50 30.30 5.88
N LEU A 193 8.15 29.09 6.36
CA LEU A 193 8.51 28.62 7.69
C LEU A 193 9.86 27.90 7.67
N PRO A 194 10.65 27.96 8.77
CA PRO A 194 11.85 27.14 8.88
C PRO A 194 11.54 25.66 8.65
N LEU A 195 12.36 25.00 7.84
CA LEU A 195 12.18 23.57 7.53
C LEU A 195 12.15 22.72 8.81
N TYR A 196 11.14 21.87 8.89
CA TYR A 196 10.81 21.01 10.02
C TYR A 196 10.54 21.73 11.35
N SER A 197 10.24 23.04 11.33
CA SER A 197 9.67 23.75 12.49
C SER A 197 8.41 23.04 13.00
N GLY A 198 8.25 22.89 14.31
CA GLY A 198 7.12 22.14 14.90
C GLY A 198 7.24 20.61 14.84
N LEU A 199 8.46 20.08 14.64
CA LEU A 199 8.73 18.63 14.58
C LEU A 199 8.17 17.86 15.79
N SER A 200 8.35 18.38 17.01
CA SER A 200 7.88 17.75 18.25
C SER A 200 6.36 17.54 18.24
N TYR A 201 5.61 18.56 17.81
CA TYR A 201 4.15 18.48 17.67
C TYR A 201 3.72 17.42 16.65
N ARG A 202 4.39 17.36 15.48
CA ARG A 202 4.08 16.33 14.46
C ARG A 202 4.42 14.93 14.92
N ILE A 203 5.50 14.75 15.69
CA ILE A 203 5.83 13.46 16.32
C ILE A 203 4.74 13.05 17.30
N ILE A 204 4.25 13.97 18.14
CA ILE A 204 3.13 13.70 19.05
C ILE A 204 1.88 13.28 18.28
N CYS A 205 1.53 14.01 17.20
CA CYS A 205 0.41 13.65 16.34
C CYS A 205 0.57 12.25 15.74
N MET A 206 1.76 11.94 15.22
CA MET A 206 2.09 10.61 14.69
C MET A 206 1.93 9.53 15.75
N LEU A 207 2.40 9.76 16.98
CA LEU A 207 2.27 8.80 18.09
C LEU A 207 0.81 8.56 18.45
N VAL A 208 -0.01 9.61 18.49
CA VAL A 208 -1.46 9.49 18.76
C VAL A 208 -2.13 8.67 17.65
N LEU A 209 -1.88 9.01 16.37
CA LEU A 209 -2.42 8.27 15.23
C LEU A 209 -1.96 6.81 15.22
N TRP A 210 -0.70 6.56 15.56
CA TRP A 210 -0.14 5.22 15.68
C TRP A 210 -0.81 4.42 16.79
N ILE A 211 -0.96 4.98 17.99
CA ILE A 211 -1.63 4.31 19.12
C ILE A 211 -3.06 3.94 18.75
N VAL A 212 -3.83 4.88 18.18
CA VAL A 212 -5.22 4.63 17.76
C VAL A 212 -5.27 3.49 16.73
N THR A 213 -4.39 3.52 15.75
CA THR A 213 -4.30 2.51 14.69
C THR A 213 -3.89 1.14 15.24
N ALA A 214 -2.89 1.08 16.11
CA ALA A 214 -2.44 -0.15 16.73
C ALA A 214 -3.53 -0.76 17.63
N LEU A 215 -4.26 0.06 18.39
CA LEU A 215 -5.40 -0.39 19.18
C LEU A 215 -6.57 -0.88 18.33
N PHE A 216 -6.82 -0.25 17.18
CA PHE A 216 -7.81 -0.71 16.22
C PHE A 216 -7.46 -2.10 15.67
N ILE A 217 -6.22 -2.29 15.21
CA ILE A 217 -5.73 -3.58 14.72
C ILE A 217 -5.76 -4.62 15.84
N ALA A 218 -5.31 -4.29 17.05
CA ALA A 218 -5.30 -5.20 18.19
C ALA A 218 -6.69 -5.65 18.60
N ARG A 219 -7.69 -4.75 18.55
CA ARG A 219 -9.10 -5.11 18.77
C ARG A 219 -9.60 -6.11 17.75
N TYR A 220 -9.30 -5.89 16.46
CA TYR A 220 -9.66 -6.81 15.39
C TYR A 220 -8.94 -8.16 15.53
N ALA A 221 -7.63 -8.14 15.75
CA ALA A 221 -6.80 -9.34 15.93
C ALA A 221 -7.31 -10.22 17.09
N LYS A 222 -7.65 -9.60 18.23
CA LYS A 222 -8.26 -10.30 19.38
C LYS A 222 -9.61 -10.92 19.02
N LYS A 223 -10.46 -10.20 18.26
CA LYS A 223 -11.78 -10.69 17.82
C LYS A 223 -11.65 -11.95 16.96
N VAL A 224 -10.74 -11.93 15.97
CA VAL A 224 -10.52 -13.06 15.04
C VAL A 224 -9.88 -14.24 15.73
N ARG A 225 -8.93 -14.00 16.65
CA ARG A 225 -8.26 -15.07 17.38
C ARG A 225 -9.20 -15.83 18.32
N LEU A 226 -10.12 -15.12 18.98
CA LEU A 226 -11.12 -15.74 19.86
C LEU A 226 -12.19 -16.50 19.07
N ASP A 227 -12.51 -16.01 17.87
CA ASP A 227 -13.56 -16.58 17.03
C ASP A 227 -13.24 -16.33 15.55
N PRO A 228 -12.63 -17.32 14.85
CA PRO A 228 -12.23 -17.16 13.45
C PRO A 228 -13.39 -16.81 12.52
N SER A 229 -14.63 -17.18 12.85
CA SER A 229 -15.83 -16.85 12.04
C SER A 229 -16.11 -15.35 11.94
N LYS A 230 -15.51 -14.55 12.83
CA LYS A 230 -15.61 -13.09 12.82
C LYS A 230 -14.60 -12.39 11.92
N SER A 231 -13.72 -13.14 11.24
CA SER A 231 -12.83 -12.60 10.22
C SER A 231 -13.64 -12.06 9.04
N TYR A 232 -13.31 -10.85 8.58
CA TYR A 232 -13.91 -10.32 7.36
C TYR A 232 -13.47 -11.07 6.10
N VAL A 233 -12.36 -11.80 6.19
CA VAL A 233 -11.80 -12.64 5.14
C VAL A 233 -11.97 -14.13 5.45
N TYR A 234 -12.96 -14.49 6.26
CA TYR A 234 -13.19 -15.87 6.70
C TYR A 234 -13.23 -16.87 5.54
N ASP A 235 -14.02 -16.58 4.50
CA ASP A 235 -14.15 -17.47 3.34
C ASP A 235 -12.80 -17.68 2.62
N LEU A 236 -11.98 -16.62 2.52
CA LEU A 236 -10.65 -16.69 1.94
C LEU A 236 -9.69 -17.52 2.81
N GLU A 237 -9.77 -17.40 4.13
CA GLU A 237 -9.00 -18.22 5.07
C GLU A 237 -9.40 -19.69 5.02
N GLN A 238 -10.67 -20.02 4.78
CA GLN A 238 -11.13 -21.40 4.60
C GLN A 238 -10.57 -22.02 3.31
N VAL A 239 -10.59 -21.26 2.19
CA VAL A 239 -9.99 -21.72 0.93
C VAL A 239 -8.50 -21.99 1.10
N GLN A 240 -7.78 -21.10 1.79
CA GLN A 240 -6.35 -21.27 2.07
C GLN A 240 -6.08 -22.52 2.92
N LYS A 241 -6.82 -22.71 4.03
CA LYS A 241 -6.67 -23.89 4.89
C LYS A 241 -6.91 -25.20 4.14
N ASN A 242 -7.89 -25.21 3.22
CA ASN A 242 -8.20 -26.39 2.42
C ASN A 242 -7.15 -26.67 1.33
N GLN A 243 -6.45 -25.64 0.83
CA GLN A 243 -5.32 -25.78 -0.08
C GLN A 243 -4.04 -26.24 0.64
N GLU A 244 -3.91 -25.91 1.91
CA GLU A 244 -2.91 -26.46 2.84
C GLU A 244 -3.33 -27.87 3.29
N VAL A 245 -3.47 -28.81 2.35
CA VAL A 245 -3.60 -30.24 2.65
C VAL A 245 -2.49 -30.64 3.65
N GLU A 246 -2.88 -31.24 4.77
CA GLU A 246 -2.05 -31.76 5.86
C GLU A 246 -0.72 -32.33 5.36
N LYS A 247 0.30 -31.47 5.26
CA LYS A 247 1.69 -31.93 5.20
C LYS A 247 2.13 -31.98 6.66
N HIS A 248 2.51 -33.16 7.13
CA HIS A 248 3.23 -33.30 8.39
C HIS A 248 4.54 -32.51 8.25
N TYR A 249 4.65 -31.40 8.98
CA TYR A 249 5.79 -30.50 8.87
C TYR A 249 6.85 -30.84 9.91
N ASP A 250 8.08 -31.04 9.45
CA ASP A 250 9.22 -31.19 10.33
C ASP A 250 9.45 -29.88 11.09
N THR A 251 9.62 -29.95 12.41
CA THR A 251 9.52 -28.76 13.27
C THR A 251 10.76 -27.87 13.29
N ASP A 252 11.82 -28.27 12.58
CA ASP A 252 13.10 -27.56 12.55
C ASP A 252 13.42 -26.96 11.18
N LEU A 253 13.81 -25.69 11.21
CA LEU A 253 14.33 -24.96 10.06
C LEU A 253 15.59 -25.63 9.54
N SER A 254 15.55 -26.17 8.33
CA SER A 254 16.77 -26.66 7.67
C SER A 254 17.75 -25.50 7.45
N ALA A 255 19.06 -25.78 7.47
CA ALA A 255 20.10 -24.78 7.19
C ALA A 255 19.85 -24.05 5.84
N ARG A 256 19.27 -24.74 4.86
CA ARG A 256 18.85 -24.19 3.58
C ARG A 256 17.73 -23.15 3.72
N GLN A 257 16.68 -23.45 4.49
CA GLN A 257 15.59 -22.51 4.74
C GLN A 257 16.07 -21.27 5.52
N ILE A 258 17.01 -21.45 6.46
CA ILE A 258 17.66 -20.34 7.16
C ILE A 258 18.45 -19.47 6.17
N ALA A 259 19.25 -20.08 5.29
CA ALA A 259 20.00 -19.34 4.28
C ALA A 259 19.09 -18.53 3.34
N ILE A 260 17.98 -19.12 2.87
CA ILE A 260 16.96 -18.43 2.06
C ILE A 260 16.39 -17.24 2.81
N LEU A 261 16.01 -17.41 4.09
CA LEU A 261 15.45 -16.34 4.91
C LEU A 261 16.47 -15.21 5.13
N VAL A 262 17.73 -15.55 5.40
CA VAL A 262 18.80 -14.56 5.60
C VAL A 262 19.07 -13.77 4.32
N ILE A 263 19.19 -14.44 3.17
CA ILE A 263 19.38 -13.77 1.87
C ILE A 263 18.22 -12.82 1.58
N PHE A 264 16.99 -13.28 1.81
CA PHE A 264 15.80 -12.49 1.59
C PHE A 264 15.75 -11.25 2.51
N ILE A 265 16.01 -11.42 3.82
CA ILE A 265 16.05 -10.31 4.78
C ILE A 265 17.17 -9.32 4.42
N LEU A 266 18.37 -9.80 4.06
CA LEU A 266 19.47 -8.93 3.64
C LEU A 266 19.12 -8.13 2.38
N GLY A 267 18.43 -8.76 1.42
CA GLY A 267 17.92 -8.07 0.23
C GLY A 267 16.92 -6.96 0.56
N LEU A 268 16.00 -7.21 1.50
CA LEU A 268 15.06 -6.19 1.98
C LEU A 268 15.78 -5.06 2.74
N CYS A 269 16.74 -5.37 3.60
CA CYS A 269 17.56 -4.37 4.29
C CYS A 269 18.36 -3.52 3.30
N LEU A 270 18.89 -4.12 2.23
CA LEU A 270 19.58 -3.42 1.16
C LEU A 270 18.65 -2.45 0.41
N ILE A 271 17.43 -2.88 0.10
CA ILE A 271 16.38 -2.03 -0.52
C ILE A 271 16.06 -0.84 0.38
N ILE A 272 15.84 -1.07 1.68
CA ILE A 272 15.55 -0.01 2.66
C ILE A 272 16.73 0.96 2.77
N TYR A 273 17.95 0.45 2.90
CA TYR A 273 19.16 1.27 2.98
C TYR A 273 19.35 2.12 1.71
N GLY A 274 19.22 1.50 0.53
CA GLY A 274 19.35 2.19 -0.76
C GLY A 274 18.28 3.26 -0.96
N SER A 275 17.04 3.01 -0.51
CA SER A 275 15.96 4.01 -0.51
C SER A 275 16.31 5.21 0.37
N LEU A 276 16.80 4.97 1.58
CA LEU A 276 17.03 6.03 2.58
C LEU A 276 18.33 6.82 2.36
N ARG A 277 19.38 6.20 1.80
CA ARG A 277 20.72 6.81 1.70
C ARG A 277 21.16 7.12 0.28
N LEU A 278 20.67 6.36 -0.70
CA LEU A 278 21.13 6.44 -2.08
C LEU A 278 20.04 6.93 -3.05
N ASN A 279 18.84 7.26 -2.53
CA ASN A 279 17.67 7.68 -3.31
C ASN A 279 17.35 6.71 -4.46
N TRP A 280 17.48 5.41 -4.20
CA TRP A 280 17.19 4.40 -5.20
C TRP A 280 15.71 4.44 -5.61
N SER A 281 15.49 4.41 -6.92
CA SER A 281 14.16 4.34 -7.50
C SER A 281 13.59 2.93 -7.44
N ASN A 282 12.28 2.80 -7.66
CA ASN A 282 11.61 1.49 -7.72
C ASN A 282 12.21 0.59 -8.81
N ARG A 283 12.76 1.16 -9.88
CA ARG A 283 13.52 0.44 -10.89
C ARG A 283 14.71 -0.35 -10.33
N VAL A 284 15.48 0.25 -9.42
CA VAL A 284 16.60 -0.44 -8.77
C VAL A 284 16.07 -1.55 -7.85
N HIS A 285 14.97 -1.31 -7.15
CA HIS A 285 14.33 -2.34 -6.33
C HIS A 285 13.88 -3.55 -7.16
N MET A 286 13.29 -3.33 -8.34
CA MET A 286 12.95 -4.41 -9.28
C MET A 286 14.17 -5.25 -9.67
N GLN A 287 15.28 -4.60 -9.99
CA GLN A 287 16.54 -5.28 -10.34
C GLN A 287 17.02 -6.16 -9.19
N ILE A 288 16.97 -5.66 -7.96
CA ILE A 288 17.33 -6.42 -6.75
C ILE A 288 16.39 -7.62 -6.57
N TYR A 289 15.08 -7.45 -6.68
CA TYR A 289 14.13 -8.56 -6.57
C TYR A 289 14.36 -9.64 -7.64
N LEU A 290 14.69 -9.26 -8.88
CA LEU A 290 15.02 -10.21 -9.94
C LEU A 290 16.33 -10.97 -9.65
N CYS A 291 17.41 -10.27 -9.28
CA CYS A 291 18.67 -10.91 -8.91
C CYS A 291 18.51 -11.83 -7.70
N MET A 292 17.79 -11.35 -6.68
CA MET A 292 17.48 -12.11 -5.47
C MET A 292 16.66 -13.35 -5.80
N SER A 293 15.68 -13.27 -6.71
CA SER A 293 14.91 -14.42 -7.18
C SER A 293 15.79 -15.54 -7.74
N VAL A 294 16.79 -15.17 -8.55
CA VAL A 294 17.76 -16.14 -9.10
C VAL A 294 18.62 -16.75 -8.00
N ILE A 295 19.17 -15.93 -7.11
CA ILE A 295 20.02 -16.39 -5.99
C ILE A 295 19.22 -17.34 -5.08
N LEU A 296 18.01 -16.97 -4.70
CA LEU A 296 17.14 -17.77 -3.84
C LEU A 296 16.76 -19.10 -4.50
N ALA A 297 16.51 -19.12 -5.81
CA ALA A 297 16.23 -20.34 -6.55
C ALA A 297 17.43 -21.29 -6.59
N ILE A 298 18.66 -20.75 -6.77
CA ILE A 298 19.90 -21.53 -6.73
C ILE A 298 20.08 -22.16 -5.34
N VAL A 299 19.95 -21.37 -4.27
CA VAL A 299 20.06 -21.86 -2.87
C VAL A 299 18.94 -22.85 -2.54
N GLY A 300 17.74 -22.62 -3.08
CA GLY A 300 16.58 -23.52 -3.00
C GLY A 300 16.78 -24.83 -3.76
N LYS A 301 17.78 -24.92 -4.64
CA LYS A 301 18.06 -26.03 -5.57
C LYS A 301 16.94 -26.24 -6.61
N PHE A 302 16.32 -25.16 -7.07
CA PHE A 302 15.29 -25.22 -8.11
C PHE A 302 15.98 -25.37 -9.47
N ASN A 303 15.41 -26.19 -10.35
CA ASN A 303 15.85 -26.19 -11.75
C ASN A 303 15.34 -24.92 -12.46
N PRO A 304 15.97 -24.45 -13.56
CA PRO A 304 15.58 -23.20 -14.21
C PRO A 304 14.10 -23.12 -14.63
N ASN A 305 13.54 -24.22 -15.14
CA ASN A 305 12.14 -24.28 -15.54
C ASN A 305 11.18 -24.19 -14.34
N GLU A 306 11.54 -24.80 -13.22
CA GLU A 306 10.83 -24.64 -11.96
C GLU A 306 10.89 -23.20 -11.46
N THR A 307 12.07 -22.57 -11.48
CA THR A 307 12.22 -21.16 -11.10
C THR A 307 11.27 -20.25 -11.87
N VAL A 308 11.21 -20.39 -13.20
CA VAL A 308 10.29 -19.60 -14.05
C VAL A 308 8.84 -19.88 -13.69
N ARG A 309 8.44 -21.15 -13.55
CA ARG A 309 7.05 -21.51 -13.21
C ARG A 309 6.62 -20.96 -11.86
N VAL A 310 7.48 -21.06 -10.86
CA VAL A 310 7.24 -20.56 -9.49
C VAL A 310 7.18 -19.04 -9.50
N PHE A 311 8.12 -18.36 -10.15
CA PHE A 311 8.11 -16.90 -10.27
C PHE A 311 6.83 -16.39 -10.96
N VAL A 312 6.44 -17.00 -12.09
CA VAL A 312 5.22 -16.62 -12.82
C VAL A 312 3.97 -16.87 -11.97
N ARG A 313 3.93 -17.94 -11.17
CA ARG A 313 2.83 -18.20 -10.24
C ARG A 313 2.69 -17.05 -9.23
N GLY A 314 3.80 -16.58 -8.67
CA GLY A 314 3.82 -15.44 -7.74
C GLY A 314 3.37 -14.14 -8.39
N ALA A 315 3.87 -13.86 -9.60
CA ALA A 315 3.46 -12.69 -10.36
C ALA A 315 1.95 -12.71 -10.66
N LYS A 316 1.38 -13.88 -11.02
CA LYS A 316 -0.08 -14.03 -11.22
C LYS A 316 -0.88 -13.67 -9.97
N GLY A 317 -0.38 -14.02 -8.77
CA GLY A 317 -1.00 -13.65 -7.51
C GLY A 317 -1.10 -12.13 -7.29
N MET A 318 -0.22 -11.36 -7.91
CA MET A 318 -0.21 -9.88 -7.82
C MET A 318 -0.87 -9.17 -8.99
N LEU A 319 -1.35 -9.90 -10.00
CA LEU A 319 -1.90 -9.31 -11.21
C LEU A 319 -3.14 -8.45 -10.92
N ALA A 320 -4.08 -8.93 -10.09
CA ALA A 320 -5.29 -8.16 -9.76
C ALA A 320 -4.96 -6.82 -9.07
N ALA A 321 -4.05 -6.83 -8.08
CA ALA A 321 -3.61 -5.62 -7.41
C ALA A 321 -2.88 -4.66 -8.36
N ALA A 322 -2.05 -5.19 -9.27
CA ALA A 322 -1.35 -4.40 -10.27
C ALA A 322 -2.32 -3.76 -11.28
N LEU A 323 -3.37 -4.48 -11.71
CA LEU A 323 -4.40 -3.93 -12.59
C LEU A 323 -5.22 -2.83 -11.91
N VAL A 324 -5.59 -3.02 -10.64
CA VAL A 324 -6.23 -1.96 -9.84
C VAL A 324 -5.34 -0.71 -9.79
N LEU A 325 -4.04 -0.88 -9.59
CA LEU A 325 -3.09 0.23 -9.59
C LEU A 325 -3.06 0.95 -10.95
N GLY A 326 -3.03 0.21 -12.06
CA GLY A 326 -3.11 0.79 -13.41
C GLY A 326 -4.40 1.57 -13.66
N LEU A 327 -5.55 0.99 -13.33
CA LEU A 327 -6.86 1.63 -13.44
C LEU A 327 -6.96 2.89 -12.58
N SER A 328 -6.37 2.88 -11.39
CA SER A 328 -6.43 4.03 -10.49
C SER A 328 -5.75 5.28 -11.07
N ARG A 329 -4.73 5.11 -11.92
CA ARG A 329 -4.03 6.23 -12.56
C ARG A 329 -4.92 7.00 -13.53
N SER A 330 -5.88 6.32 -14.16
CA SER A 330 -6.87 6.93 -15.06
C SER A 330 -7.71 8.00 -14.36
N ILE A 331 -7.99 7.84 -13.06
CA ILE A 331 -8.75 8.82 -12.28
C ILE A 331 -8.03 10.17 -12.28
N SER A 332 -6.75 10.19 -11.92
CA SER A 332 -5.96 11.42 -11.92
C SER A 332 -5.86 12.02 -13.33
N MET A 333 -5.62 11.19 -14.36
CA MET A 333 -5.51 11.68 -15.74
C MET A 333 -6.79 12.37 -16.23
N ILE A 334 -7.97 11.82 -15.90
CA ILE A 334 -9.25 12.42 -16.26
C ILE A 334 -9.42 13.78 -15.57
N LEU A 335 -9.08 13.88 -14.29
CA LEU A 335 -9.23 15.12 -13.53
C LEU A 335 -8.19 16.18 -13.93
N ASP A 336 -6.98 15.74 -14.27
CA ASP A 336 -5.91 16.59 -14.80
C ASP A 336 -6.31 17.16 -16.17
N GLU A 337 -6.77 16.32 -17.09
CA GLU A 337 -7.15 16.75 -18.44
C GLU A 337 -8.40 17.64 -18.44
N ALA A 338 -9.37 17.35 -17.59
CA ALA A 338 -10.54 18.21 -17.44
C ALA A 338 -10.25 19.53 -16.70
N LEU A 339 -9.03 19.71 -16.17
CA LEU A 339 -8.62 20.91 -15.41
C LEU A 339 -9.61 21.25 -14.29
N VAL A 340 -10.12 20.23 -13.59
CA VAL A 340 -11.10 20.40 -12.50
C VAL A 340 -10.45 20.38 -11.12
N LEU A 341 -9.19 19.94 -11.01
CA LEU A 341 -8.48 19.85 -9.73
C LEU A 341 -8.35 21.21 -9.05
N ASP A 342 -7.91 22.24 -9.78
CA ASP A 342 -7.75 23.59 -9.24
C ASP A 342 -9.09 24.19 -8.82
N THR A 343 -10.17 23.93 -9.57
CA THR A 343 -11.54 24.34 -9.18
C THR A 343 -11.99 23.68 -7.87
N VAL A 344 -11.72 22.37 -7.71
CA VAL A 344 -12.03 21.65 -6.47
C VAL A 344 -11.21 22.21 -5.30
N ILE A 345 -9.92 22.51 -5.52
CA ILE A 345 -9.05 23.14 -4.52
C ILE A 345 -9.60 24.52 -4.13
N TYR A 346 -9.98 25.36 -5.09
CA TYR A 346 -10.57 26.67 -4.86
C TYR A 346 -11.86 26.59 -4.03
N GLY A 347 -12.76 25.66 -4.38
CA GLY A 347 -13.99 25.41 -3.62
C GLY A 347 -13.73 24.95 -2.18
N CYS A 348 -12.80 24.02 -1.99
CA CYS A 348 -12.38 23.57 -0.66
C CYS A 348 -11.76 24.71 0.16
N ALA A 349 -10.91 25.55 -0.45
CA ALA A 349 -10.30 26.70 0.20
C ALA A 349 -11.36 27.73 0.64
N ALA A 350 -12.38 27.99 -0.20
CA ALA A 350 -13.48 28.88 0.15
C ALA A 350 -14.27 28.39 1.38
N ILE A 351 -14.53 27.09 1.49
CA ILE A 351 -15.19 26.49 2.67
C ILE A 351 -14.31 26.63 3.91
N LEU A 352 -13.01 26.36 3.79
CA LEU A 352 -12.06 26.49 4.90
C LEU A 352 -11.93 27.93 5.40
N ASN A 353 -12.05 28.93 4.52
CA ASN A 353 -12.02 30.34 4.89
C ASN A 353 -13.21 30.77 5.77
N GLY A 354 -14.33 30.04 5.72
CA GLY A 354 -15.49 30.27 6.57
C GLY A 354 -15.41 29.63 7.96
N LEU A 355 -14.40 28.79 8.22
CA LEU A 355 -14.27 28.05 9.49
C LEU A 355 -13.42 28.79 10.54
N PRO A 356 -13.64 28.51 11.84
CA PRO A 356 -12.78 29.03 12.91
C PRO A 356 -11.30 28.68 12.67
N ARG A 357 -10.39 29.56 13.12
CA ARG A 357 -8.94 29.44 12.88
C ARG A 357 -8.34 28.07 13.27
N CYS A 358 -8.90 27.41 14.26
CA CYS A 358 -8.49 26.07 14.72
C CYS A 358 -8.79 24.94 13.69
N CYS A 359 -9.76 25.15 12.80
CA CYS A 359 -10.19 24.18 11.79
C CYS A 359 -9.72 24.55 10.36
N GLY A 360 -9.48 25.84 10.09
CA GLY A 360 -9.12 26.34 8.76
C GLY A 360 -7.63 26.26 8.39
N GLY A 361 -6.78 25.63 9.21
CA GLY A 361 -5.35 25.42 8.92
C GLY A 361 -4.47 26.69 8.94
N ARG A 362 -5.04 27.87 9.24
CA ARG A 362 -4.29 29.11 9.47
C ARG A 362 -3.72 29.10 10.89
N LEU A 363 -2.67 28.33 11.10
CA LEU A 363 -1.74 28.55 12.20
C LEU A 363 -0.77 29.64 11.75
N CYS A 364 -0.57 30.62 12.63
CA CYS A 364 0.11 31.89 12.44
C CYS A 364 1.31 31.91 11.49
#